data_AF-H6SLZ3-F1
#
_entry.id   AF-H6SLZ3-F1
#
_cell.length_a   1.000
_cell.length_b   1.000
_cell.length_c   1.000
_cell.angle_alpha   90.00
_cell.angle_beta   90.00
_cell.angle_gamma   90.00
#
_symmetry.space_group_name_H-M   'P 1'
#
loop_
_entity.id
_entity.type
_entity.pdbx_description
1 polymer ?
#
loop_
_entity_poly.entity_id
_entity_poly.type
_entity_poly.pdbx_seq_one_letter_code
_entity_poly.pdbx_strand_id
1 'polypeptide(L)' 'MARIERLEEEKANIANDIGEVYSEAKSSGFDVKILRKLIAMRKKSKQALAEEDEFLSVYRAAVGL' A
#
# COMPACT_ATOMS: atom_id res chain seq x y z
N MET A 1 18.95 21.66 13.79
CA MET A 1 17.50 21.91 13.86
C MET A 1 16.92 22.26 12.50
N ALA A 2 17.34 23.35 11.84
CA ALA A 2 16.81 23.76 10.52
C ALA A 2 16.81 22.70 9.39
N ARG A 3 17.79 21.77 9.37
CA ARG A 3 17.80 20.67 8.38
C ARG A 3 16.72 19.60 8.65
N ILE A 4 16.40 19.34 9.91
CA ILE A 4 15.35 18.37 10.29
C ILE A 4 13.97 18.95 9.98
N GLU A 5 13.74 20.23 10.28
CA GLU A 5 12.47 20.92 9.96
C GLU A 5 12.17 20.89 8.46
N ARG A 6 13.18 21.15 7.62
CA ARG A 6 13.04 21.03 6.16
C ARG A 6 12.66 19.62 5.71
N LEU A 7 13.31 18.60 6.28
CA LEU A 7 12.99 17.20 5.94
C LEU A 7 11.59 16.79 6.39
N GLU A 8 11.10 17.29 7.52
CA GLU A 8 9.72 17.06 7.96
C GLU A 8 8.70 17.77 7.07
N GLU A 9 9.01 18.98 6.60
CA GLU A 9 8.19 19.70 5.62
C GLU A 9 8.11 18.96 4.27
N GLU A 10 9.27 18.52 3.72
CA GLU A 10 9.32 17.73 2.49
C GLU A 10 8.50 16.43 2.62
N LYS A 11 8.63 15.74 3.75
CA LYS A 11 7.86 14.52 4.04
C LYS A 11 6.36 14.81 4.12
N ALA A 12 5.96 15.93 4.72
CA ALA A 12 4.55 16.33 4.79
C ALA A 12 4.00 16.63 3.41
N ASN A 13 4.74 17.36 2.58
CA ASN A 13 4.37 17.67 1.20
C ASN A 13 4.19 16.38 0.37
N ILE A 14 5.16 15.45 0.44
CA ILE A 14 5.06 14.15 -0.23
C ILE A 14 3.84 13.35 0.26
N ALA A 15 3.55 13.40 1.56
CA ALA A 15 2.39 12.70 2.12
C ALA A 15 1.07 13.28 1.59
N ASN A 16 0.99 14.61 1.42
CA ASN A 16 -0.16 15.28 0.82
C ASN A 16 -0.33 14.89 -0.65
N ASP A 17 0.73 14.93 -1.45
CA ASP A 17 0.70 14.53 -2.87
C ASP A 17 0.21 13.09 -3.03
N ILE A 18 0.69 12.17 -2.19
CA ILE A 18 0.23 10.77 -2.16
C ILE A 18 -1.29 10.72 -1.85
N GLY A 19 -1.76 11.55 -0.93
CA GLY A 19 -3.17 11.67 -0.56
C GLY A 19 -4.04 12.15 -1.72
N GLU A 20 -3.57 13.13 -2.49
CA GLU A 20 -4.26 13.64 -3.68
C GLU A 20 -4.39 12.55 -4.75
N VAL A 21 -3.31 11.83 -5.06
CA VAL A 21 -3.33 10.70 -6.02
C VAL A 21 -4.36 9.64 -5.63
N TYR A 22 -4.44 9.26 -4.34
CA TYR A 22 -5.47 8.33 -3.89
C TYR A 22 -6.89 8.91 -3.99
N SER A 23 -7.04 10.22 -3.81
CA SER A 23 -8.34 10.90 -3.92
C SER A 23 -8.80 10.97 -5.37
N GLU A 24 -7.91 11.26 -6.32
CA GLU A 24 -8.16 11.19 -7.75
C GLU A 24 -8.52 9.76 -8.20
N ALA A 25 -7.78 8.76 -7.72
CA ALA A 25 -8.09 7.36 -7.99
C ALA A 25 -9.49 6.99 -7.48
N LYS A 26 -9.87 7.46 -6.29
CA LYS A 26 -11.22 7.27 -5.74
C LYS A 26 -12.29 7.89 -6.63
N SER A 27 -12.09 9.14 -7.06
CA SER A 27 -13.01 9.86 -7.95
C SER A 27 -13.12 9.19 -9.32
N SER A 28 -12.06 8.51 -9.76
CA SER A 28 -12.02 7.71 -10.99
C SER A 28 -12.66 6.33 -10.85
N GLY A 29 -13.16 5.97 -9.66
CA GLY A 29 -13.87 4.71 -9.40
C GLY A 29 -13.02 3.58 -8.83
N PHE A 30 -11.74 3.82 -8.47
CA PHE A 30 -10.92 2.80 -7.85
C PHE A 30 -11.19 2.66 -6.33
N ASP A 31 -11.14 1.42 -5.84
CA ASP A 31 -11.11 1.16 -4.40
C ASP A 31 -9.71 1.47 -3.83
N VAL A 32 -9.62 2.56 -3.09
CA VAL A 32 -8.38 3.02 -2.45
C VAL A 32 -7.79 2.01 -1.47
N LYS A 33 -8.62 1.21 -0.77
CA LYS A 33 -8.13 0.17 0.15
C LYS A 33 -7.43 -0.94 -0.62
N ILE A 34 -7.99 -1.34 -1.76
CA ILE A 34 -7.37 -2.34 -2.64
C ILE A 34 -6.07 -1.80 -3.26
N LEU A 35 -6.06 -0.54 -3.73
CA LEU A 35 -4.83 0.09 -4.25
C LEU A 35 -3.71 0.14 -3.21
N ARG A 36 -4.04 0.50 -1.95
CA ARG A 36 -3.05 0.50 -0.85
C ARG A 36 -2.49 -0.90 -0.61
N LYS A 37 -3.33 -1.94 -0.64
CA LYS A 37 -2.87 -3.34 -0.56
C LYS A 37 -1.94 -3.70 -1.72
N LEU A 38 -2.31 -3.34 -2.96
CA LEU A 38 -1.49 -3.60 -4.15
C LEU A 38 -0.11 -2.93 -4.04
N ILE A 39 -0.06 -1.66 -3.64
CA ILE A 39 1.21 -0.94 -3.47
C ILE A 39 2.06 -1.55 -2.36
N ALA A 40 1.45 -1.98 -1.25
CA ALA A 40 2.15 -2.69 -0.19
C ALA A 40 2.72 -4.04 -0.67
N MET A 41 1.95 -4.80 -1.46
CA MET A 41 2.41 -6.05 -2.07
C MET A 41 3.60 -5.81 -3.01
N ARG A 42 3.60 -4.72 -3.80
CA ARG A 42 4.71 -4.37 -4.70
C ARG A 42 6.04 -4.06 -3.98
N LYS A 43 6.00 -3.79 -2.67
CA LYS A 43 7.21 -3.61 -1.84
C LYS A 43 7.80 -4.94 -1.36
N LYS A 44 7.05 -6.04 -1.41
CA LYS A 44 7.50 -7.37 -1.02
C LYS A 44 8.29 -8.01 -2.17
N SER A 45 9.18 -8.95 -1.84
CA SER A 45 9.84 -9.77 -2.86
C SER A 45 8.85 -10.75 -3.50
N LYS A 46 9.12 -11.17 -4.73
CA LYS A 46 8.28 -12.17 -5.42
C LYS A 46 8.17 -13.48 -4.61
N GLN A 47 9.25 -13.89 -3.96
CA GLN A 47 9.28 -15.09 -3.14
C GLN A 47 8.40 -14.96 -1.89
N ALA A 48 8.49 -13.84 -1.18
CA ALA A 48 7.67 -13.59 0.01
C ALA A 48 6.17 -13.53 -0.33
N LEU A 49 5.81 -12.96 -1.50
CA LEU A 49 4.43 -12.97 -1.98
C LEU A 49 3.94 -14.39 -2.28
N ALA A 50 4.73 -15.20 -2.99
CA ALA A 50 4.36 -16.56 -3.33
C ALA A 50 4.15 -17.44 -2.09
N GLU A 51 5.04 -17.33 -1.10
CA GLU A 51 4.92 -18.05 0.16
C GLU A 51 3.65 -17.64 0.94
N GLU A 52 3.37 -16.34 1.03
CA GLU A 52 2.16 -15.84 1.68
C GLU A 52 0.88 -16.27 0.95
N ASP A 53 0.87 -16.27 -0.38
CA ASP A 53 -0.24 -16.75 -1.20
C ASP A 53 -0.48 -18.25 -1.00
N GLU A 54 0.58 -19.05 -0.87
CA GLU A 54 0.47 -20.49 -0.59
C GLU A 54 -0.15 -20.75 0.78
N PHE A 55 0.32 -20.06 1.83
CA PHE A 55 -0.30 -20.13 3.16
C PHE A 55 -1.76 -19.69 3.16
N LEU A 56 -2.08 -18.57 2.49
CA LEU A 56 -3.45 -18.08 2.37
C LEU A 56 -4.36 -19.09 1.67
N SER A 57 -3.86 -19.77 0.63
CA SER A 57 -4.59 -20.82 -0.07
C SER A 57 -4.95 -21.97 0.88
N VAL A 58 -3.97 -22.47 1.63
CA VAL A 58 -4.18 -23.55 2.62
C VAL A 58 -5.18 -23.15 3.69
N TYR A 59 -5.05 -21.94 4.24
CA TYR A 59 -5.95 -21.46 5.30
C TYR A 59 -7.37 -21.23 4.80
N ARG A 60 -7.54 -20.71 3.58
CA ARG A 60 -8.87 -20.54 2.96
C ARG A 60 -9.56 -21.90 2.77
N ALA A 61 -8.84 -22.87 2.20
CA ALA A 61 -9.36 -24.23 2.04
C ALA A 61 -9.77 -24.86 3.39
N ALA A 62 -8.97 -24.65 4.45
CA ALA A 62 -9.26 -25.18 5.77
C ALA A 62 -10.53 -24.59 6.42
N VAL A 63 -10.90 -23.35 6.08
CA VAL A 63 -12.10 -22.68 6.62
C VAL A 63 -13.27 -22.62 5.64
N GLY A 64 -13.14 -23.22 4.45
CA GLY A 64 -14.19 -23.23 3.42
C GLY A 64 -14.39 -21.90 2.70
N LEU A 65 -13.33 -21.10 2.58
CA LEU A 65 -13.24 -19.89 1.75
C LEU A 65 -12.59 -20.20 0.40
#